data_AF-A0A0H3J3K9-F1
#
_entry.id   AF-A0A0H3J3K9-F1
#
_cell.length_a   1.000
_cell.length_b   1.000
_cell.length_c   1.000
_cell.angle_alpha   90.00
_cell.angle_beta   90.00
_cell.angle_gamma   90.00
#
_symmetry.space_group_name_H-M   'P 1'
#
loop_
_entity.id
_entity.type
_entity.pdbx_description
1 polymer ?
#
loop_
_entity_poly.entity_id
_entity_poly.type
_entity_poly.pdbx_seq_one_letter_code
_entity_poly.pdbx_strand_id
1 'polypeptide(L)'
;MKKKLLIIIILIIAIFSTCSTYYRYRLNKSNNDIKNLINEVVIYKNGYDSYIKNFVSKQAFEALNSPVSIFNNNPDIKKPLKVSVESNKIKRHEINGKKYIYMIYDIRIYDSKKKLVSAALDTPLVYTVTQNKDHLYIEKIQEYENENQVPKIYK
;
A
#
# COMPACT_ATOMS: atom_id res chain seq x y z
N MET A 1 26.80 31.95 -33.69
CA MET A 1 25.92 31.97 -32.49
C MET A 1 24.80 30.93 -32.51
N LYS A 2 24.01 30.81 -33.58
CA LYS A 2 22.85 29.88 -33.66
C LYS A 2 23.15 28.40 -33.34
N LYS A 3 24.26 27.84 -33.85
CA LYS A 3 24.66 26.43 -33.56
C LYS A 3 25.05 26.19 -32.08
N LYS A 4 25.72 27.16 -31.44
CA LYS A 4 26.08 27.07 -30.01
C LYS A 4 24.84 27.14 -29.11
N LEU A 5 23.88 28.00 -29.47
CA LEU A 5 22.59 28.10 -28.77
C LEU A 5 21.78 26.80 -28.89
N LEU A 6 21.76 26.16 -30.07
CA LEU A 6 21.09 24.89 -30.30
C LEU A 6 21.66 23.76 -29.43
N ILE A 7 23.00 23.69 -29.33
CA ILE A 7 23.70 22.70 -28.49
C ILE A 7 23.32 22.88 -27.00
N ILE A 8 23.24 24.13 -26.53
CA ILE A 8 22.85 24.43 -25.14
C ILE A 8 21.40 24.00 -24.87
N ILE A 9 20.47 24.26 -25.79
CA ILE A 9 19.07 23.84 -25.65
C ILE A 9 18.94 22.31 -25.58
N ILE A 10 19.68 21.58 -26.42
CA ILE A 10 19.69 20.11 -26.41
C ILE A 10 20.23 19.57 -25.08
N LEU A 11 21.30 20.16 -24.54
CA LEU A 11 21.85 19.81 -23.23
C LEU A 11 20.84 20.03 -22.10
N ILE A 12 20.10 21.15 -22.11
CA ILE A 12 19.06 21.43 -21.12
C ILE A 12 17.94 20.39 -21.19
N ILE A 13 17.46 20.07 -22.40
CA ILE A 13 16.41 19.04 -22.59
C ILE A 13 16.88 17.67 -22.09
N ALA A 14 18.13 17.30 -22.37
CA ALA A 14 18.72 16.04 -21.89
C ALA A 14 18.77 15.97 -20.36
N ILE A 15 19.17 17.06 -19.70
CA ILE A 15 19.22 17.15 -18.22
C ILE A 15 17.80 17.09 -17.62
N PHE A 16 16.82 17.79 -18.20
CA PHE A 16 15.43 17.72 -17.75
C PHE A 16 14.84 16.31 -17.93
N SER A 17 15.15 15.64 -19.03
CA SER A 17 14.71 14.27 -19.30
C SER A 17 15.25 13.27 -18.27
N THR A 18 16.55 13.31 -17.98
CA THR A 18 17.18 12.42 -17.00
C THR A 18 16.67 12.69 -15.58
N CYS A 19 16.49 13.96 -15.21
CA CYS A 19 15.93 14.34 -13.91
C CYS A 19 14.48 13.84 -13.72
N SER A 20 13.64 13.98 -14.76
CA SER A 20 12.26 13.48 -14.73
C SER A 20 12.18 11.96 -14.60
N THR A 21 13.09 11.24 -15.27
CA THR A 21 13.16 9.78 -15.24
C THR A 21 13.62 9.29 -13.87
N TYR A 22 14.64 9.92 -13.30
CA TYR A 22 15.11 9.64 -11.94
C TYR A 22 14.03 9.88 -10.89
N TYR A 23 13.29 10.98 -10.99
CA TYR A 23 12.17 11.26 -10.09
C TYR A 23 11.09 10.17 -10.16
N ARG A 24 10.69 9.76 -11.37
CA ARG A 24 9.72 8.67 -11.58
C ARG A 24 10.22 7.35 -11.01
N TYR A 25 11.50 7.03 -11.21
CA TYR A 25 12.13 5.83 -10.64
C TYR A 25 12.02 5.83 -9.11
N ARG A 26 12.39 6.93 -8.44
CA ARG A 26 12.32 7.06 -6.99
C ARG A 26 10.87 6.97 -6.47
N LEU A 27 9.93 7.59 -7.17
CA LEU A 27 8.50 7.52 -6.84
C LEU A 27 7.98 6.08 -6.90
N ASN A 28 8.30 5.37 -7.98
CA ASN A 28 7.89 3.97 -8.19
C ASN A 28 8.50 3.04 -7.16
N LYS A 29 9.79 3.19 -6.84
CA LYS A 29 10.45 2.43 -5.78
C LYS A 29 9.72 2.60 -4.44
N SER A 30 9.46 3.84 -4.04
CA SER A 30 8.76 4.12 -2.79
C SER A 30 7.31 3.60 -2.76
N ASN A 31 6.60 3.62 -3.89
CA ASN A 31 5.27 3.01 -3.97
C ASN A 31 5.35 1.48 -3.85
N ASN A 32 6.37 0.85 -4.42
CA ASN A 32 6.60 -0.59 -4.26
C ASN A 32 6.95 -0.95 -2.82
N ASP A 33 7.74 -0.14 -2.12
CA ASP A 33 8.06 -0.36 -0.70
C ASP A 33 6.79 -0.36 0.16
N ILE A 34 5.87 0.56 -0.11
CA ILE A 34 4.54 0.62 0.54
C ILE A 34 3.71 -0.62 0.24
N LYS A 35 3.65 -1.05 -1.03
CA LYS A 35 2.94 -2.27 -1.43
C LYS A 35 3.49 -3.48 -0.70
N ASN A 36 4.81 -3.60 -0.64
CA ASN A 36 5.49 -4.70 0.01
C ASN A 36 5.19 -4.73 1.51
N LEU A 37 5.26 -3.57 2.18
CA LEU A 37 4.91 -3.44 3.60
C LEU A 37 3.47 -3.87 3.87
N ILE A 38 2.50 -3.37 3.10
CA ILE A 38 1.08 -3.72 3.30
C ILE A 38 0.85 -5.21 3.01
N ASN A 39 1.42 -5.73 1.92
CA ASN A 39 1.32 -7.14 1.58
C ASN A 39 1.89 -8.01 2.70
N GLU A 40 3.06 -7.66 3.21
CA GLU A 40 3.71 -8.37 4.31
C GLU A 40 2.83 -8.40 5.55
N VAL A 41 2.24 -7.27 5.94
CA VAL A 41 1.33 -7.18 7.09
C VAL A 41 0.06 -8.02 6.92
N VAL A 42 -0.54 -8.02 5.73
CA VAL A 42 -1.79 -8.74 5.47
C VAL A 42 -1.59 -10.26 5.35
N ILE A 43 -0.47 -10.70 4.77
CA ILE A 43 -0.21 -12.14 4.61
C ILE A 43 0.46 -12.75 5.84
N TYR A 44 0.78 -11.96 6.86
CA TYR A 44 1.48 -12.41 8.06
C TYR A 44 0.59 -13.32 8.93
N LYS A 45 1.03 -14.56 9.16
CA LYS A 45 0.20 -15.61 9.80
C LYS A 45 0.45 -15.85 11.28
N ASN A 46 1.53 -15.30 11.84
CA ASN A 46 1.97 -15.64 13.21
C ASN A 46 1.30 -14.78 14.29
N GLY A 47 0.26 -14.01 13.94
CA GLY A 47 -0.38 -13.07 14.84
C GLY A 47 0.48 -11.83 15.11
N TYR A 48 0.10 -11.05 16.14
CA TYR A 48 0.81 -9.82 16.49
C TYR A 48 2.00 -10.11 17.43
N ASP A 49 3.18 -10.31 16.84
CA ASP A 49 4.40 -10.72 17.54
C ASP A 49 5.52 -9.65 17.54
N SER A 50 6.71 -10.03 17.99
CA SER A 50 7.87 -9.13 18.08
C SER A 50 8.43 -8.69 16.73
N TYR A 51 8.13 -9.41 15.66
CA TYR A 51 8.52 -9.05 14.30
C TYR A 51 7.56 -8.00 13.73
N ILE A 52 6.26 -8.32 13.70
CA ILE A 52 5.27 -7.49 12.99
C ILE A 52 5.00 -6.16 13.71
N LYS A 53 5.20 -6.09 15.03
CA LYS A 53 5.08 -4.85 15.82
C LYS A 53 6.02 -3.74 15.36
N ASN A 54 7.08 -4.06 14.61
CA ASN A 54 8.02 -3.05 14.08
C ASN A 54 7.46 -2.34 12.83
N PHE A 55 6.41 -2.89 12.21
CA PHE A 55 5.90 -2.44 10.92
C PHE A 55 4.49 -1.84 11.01
N VAL A 56 3.71 -2.26 12.01
CA VAL A 56 2.31 -1.87 12.16
C VAL A 56 1.90 -1.86 13.63
N SER A 57 0.97 -0.98 13.99
CA SER A 57 0.36 -0.97 15.32
C SER A 57 -0.56 -2.16 15.51
N LYS A 58 -0.77 -2.57 16.77
CA LYS A 58 -1.66 -3.69 17.09
C LYS A 58 -3.07 -3.50 16.53
N GLN A 59 -3.63 -2.30 16.74
CA GLN A 59 -4.96 -1.96 16.26
C GLN A 59 -5.07 -2.02 14.73
N ALA A 60 -4.07 -1.50 14.02
CA ALA A 60 -4.04 -1.54 12.56
C ALA A 60 -3.85 -2.98 12.05
N PHE A 61 -3.01 -3.78 12.70
CA PHE A 61 -2.81 -5.19 12.36
C PHE A 61 -4.09 -6.01 12.50
N GLU A 62 -4.80 -5.84 13.61
CA GLU A 62 -6.06 -6.53 13.89
C GLU A 62 -7.15 -6.14 12.88
N ALA A 63 -7.24 -4.87 12.49
CA ALA A 63 -8.17 -4.41 11.47
C ALA A 63 -7.94 -5.08 10.12
N LEU A 64 -6.69 -5.18 9.66
CA LEU A 64 -6.34 -5.82 8.38
C LEU A 64 -6.54 -7.33 8.37
N ASN A 65 -6.32 -7.99 9.51
CA ASN A 65 -6.36 -9.45 9.61
C ASN A 65 -7.72 -10.00 10.06
N SER A 66 -8.63 -9.13 10.51
CA SER A 66 -9.98 -9.52 10.95
C SER A 66 -10.73 -10.40 9.94
N PRO A 67 -10.75 -10.10 8.62
CA PRO A 67 -11.52 -10.89 7.65
C PRO A 67 -11.11 -12.37 7.61
N VAL A 68 -9.81 -12.67 7.74
CA VAL A 68 -9.30 -14.04 7.71
C VAL A 68 -9.73 -14.83 8.95
N SER A 69 -9.75 -14.16 10.11
CA SER A 69 -10.10 -14.81 11.37
C SER A 69 -11.54 -15.30 11.42
N ILE A 70 -12.47 -14.57 10.78
CA ILE A 70 -13.90 -14.93 10.68
C ILE A 70 -14.08 -16.26 9.95
N PHE A 71 -13.32 -16.49 8.87
CA PHE A 71 -13.46 -17.70 8.06
C PHE A 71 -12.70 -18.91 8.63
N ASN A 72 -11.77 -18.69 9.56
CA ASN A 72 -10.96 -19.77 10.12
C ASN A 72 -11.77 -20.80 10.91
N ASN A 73 -12.94 -20.44 11.45
CA ASN A 73 -13.77 -21.34 12.23
C ASN A 73 -14.93 -21.98 11.45
N ASN A 74 -15.07 -21.68 10.16
CA ASN A 74 -16.14 -22.25 9.34
C ASN A 74 -15.79 -23.70 8.91
N PRO A 75 -16.61 -24.71 9.24
CA PRO A 75 -16.34 -26.11 8.92
C PRO A 75 -16.42 -26.42 7.41
N ASP A 76 -17.16 -25.61 6.64
CA ASP A 76 -17.35 -25.83 5.20
C ASP A 76 -16.16 -25.33 4.37
N ILE A 77 -15.23 -24.61 4.99
CA ILE A 77 -14.08 -24.00 4.33
C ILE A 77 -12.84 -24.87 4.50
N LYS A 78 -12.21 -25.23 3.38
CA LYS A 78 -11.01 -26.06 3.39
C LYS A 78 -9.76 -25.26 3.73
N LYS A 79 -9.04 -25.70 4.76
CA LYS A 79 -7.82 -25.05 5.24
C LYS A 79 -6.57 -25.59 4.54
N PRO A 80 -5.45 -24.84 4.52
CA PRO A 80 -5.31 -23.46 5.00
C PRO A 80 -5.95 -22.44 4.05
N LEU A 81 -6.36 -21.30 4.60
CA LEU A 81 -6.77 -20.13 3.81
C LEU A 81 -5.55 -19.47 3.17
N LYS A 82 -5.73 -18.97 1.95
CA LYS A 82 -4.77 -18.15 1.22
C LYS A 82 -5.37 -16.78 0.94
N VAL A 83 -4.66 -15.73 1.34
CA VAL A 83 -5.01 -14.35 1.02
C VAL A 83 -4.22 -13.91 -0.20
N SER A 84 -4.92 -13.34 -1.17
CA SER A 84 -4.35 -12.62 -2.30
C SER A 84 -4.68 -11.15 -2.16
N VAL A 85 -3.71 -10.32 -2.49
CA VAL A 85 -3.75 -8.89 -2.27
C VAL A 85 -3.31 -8.18 -3.53
N GLU A 86 -4.14 -7.26 -4.02
CA GLU A 86 -3.79 -6.39 -5.15
C GLU A 86 -4.02 -4.93 -4.77
N SER A 87 -3.13 -4.06 -5.25
CA SER A 87 -3.15 -2.62 -4.96
C SER A 87 -3.17 -1.84 -6.26
N ASN A 88 -4.32 -1.23 -6.54
CA ASN A 88 -4.63 -0.66 -7.84
C ASN A 88 -4.22 0.81 -7.94
N LYS A 89 -4.29 1.54 -6.82
CA LYS A 89 -3.98 2.98 -6.75
C LYS A 89 -3.22 3.27 -5.47
N ILE A 90 -2.17 4.06 -5.54
CA ILE A 90 -1.44 4.54 -4.35
C ILE A 90 -1.15 6.02 -4.53
N LYS A 91 -1.58 6.81 -3.54
CA LYS A 91 -1.29 8.23 -3.44
C LYS A 91 -0.73 8.54 -2.05
N ARG A 92 0.20 9.48 -2.01
CA ARG A 92 0.90 9.88 -0.79
C ARG A 92 0.62 11.34 -0.53
N HIS A 93 0.27 11.65 0.71
CA HIS A 93 -0.05 12.99 1.16
C HIS A 93 0.69 13.28 2.45
N GLU A 94 1.19 14.50 2.60
CA GLU A 94 1.70 15.00 3.86
C GLU A 94 0.81 16.16 4.29
N ILE A 95 0.18 16.02 5.46
CA ILE A 95 -0.78 16.98 5.99
C ILE A 95 -0.38 17.26 7.43
N ASN A 96 -0.04 18.51 7.72
CA ASN A 96 0.40 18.96 9.05
C ASN A 96 1.54 18.09 9.64
N GLY A 97 2.53 17.75 8.79
CA GLY A 97 3.68 16.92 9.19
C GLY A 97 3.38 15.43 9.39
N LYS A 98 2.13 14.99 9.17
CA LYS A 98 1.75 13.56 9.18
C LYS A 98 1.66 13.03 7.76
N LYS A 99 2.15 11.81 7.57
CA LYS A 99 2.13 11.13 6.27
C LYS A 99 0.91 10.22 6.17
N TYR A 100 0.24 10.30 5.04
CA TYR A 100 -0.93 9.52 4.71
C TYR A 100 -0.70 8.79 3.39
N ILE A 101 -1.16 7.56 3.33
CA ILE A 101 -1.16 6.75 2.11
C ILE A 101 -2.61 6.44 1.81
N TYR A 102 -3.11 6.95 0.70
CA TYR A 102 -4.38 6.52 0.15
C TYR A 102 -4.14 5.39 -0.83
N MET A 103 -4.89 4.29 -0.70
CA MET A 103 -4.87 3.22 -1.68
C MET A 103 -6.26 2.69 -2.01
N ILE A 104 -6.37 2.12 -3.20
CA ILE A 104 -7.47 1.22 -3.56
C ILE A 104 -6.90 -0.18 -3.60
N TYR A 105 -7.63 -1.09 -2.98
CA TYR A 105 -7.12 -2.38 -2.60
C TYR A 105 -8.16 -3.47 -2.81
N ASP A 106 -7.69 -4.63 -3.29
CA ASP A 106 -8.49 -5.83 -3.45
C ASP A 106 -7.94 -6.96 -2.57
N ILE A 107 -8.76 -7.48 -1.65
CA ILE A 107 -8.52 -8.75 -0.95
C ILE A 107 -9.33 -9.84 -1.63
N ARG A 108 -8.70 -10.98 -1.86
CA ARG A 108 -9.38 -12.24 -2.19
C ARG A 108 -8.90 -13.33 -1.27
N ILE A 109 -9.82 -14.05 -0.64
CA ILE A 109 -9.54 -15.17 0.26
C ILE A 109 -9.93 -16.44 -0.46
N TYR A 110 -9.00 -17.38 -0.53
CA TYR A 110 -9.19 -18.68 -1.16
C TYR A 110 -9.01 -19.81 -0.14
N ASP A 111 -9.73 -20.90 -0.34
CA ASP A 111 -9.52 -22.14 0.38
C ASP A 111 -8.33 -22.93 -0.20
N SER A 112 -7.97 -24.05 0.43
CA SER A 112 -6.85 -24.88 -0.04
C SER A 112 -7.08 -25.58 -1.39
N LYS A 113 -8.32 -25.60 -1.89
CA LYS A 113 -8.67 -26.06 -3.24
C LYS A 113 -8.73 -24.91 -4.26
N LYS A 114 -8.26 -23.71 -3.90
CA LYS A 114 -8.30 -22.49 -4.71
C LYS A 114 -9.72 -22.00 -5.00
N LYS A 115 -10.73 -22.44 -4.24
CA LYS A 115 -12.09 -21.90 -4.33
C LYS A 115 -12.10 -20.53 -3.66
N LEU A 116 -12.69 -19.53 -4.31
CA LEU A 116 -12.90 -18.21 -3.71
C LEU A 116 -13.90 -18.35 -2.56
N VAL A 117 -13.49 -17.91 -1.38
CA VAL A 117 -14.28 -17.90 -0.14
C VAL A 117 -14.95 -16.54 0.03
N SER A 118 -14.18 -15.46 -0.13
CA SER A 118 -14.63 -14.10 0.06
C SER A 118 -13.72 -13.12 -0.69
N ALA A 119 -14.25 -11.95 -1.01
CA ALA A 119 -13.48 -10.86 -1.60
C ALA A 119 -14.00 -9.50 -1.13
N ALA A 120 -13.08 -8.56 -1.00
CA ALA A 120 -13.37 -7.13 -0.92
C ALA A 120 -12.63 -6.48 -2.09
N LEU A 121 -13.36 -5.80 -2.98
CA LEU A 121 -12.83 -5.24 -4.22
C LEU A 121 -12.99 -3.73 -4.20
N ASP A 122 -12.09 -3.04 -4.90
CA ASP A 122 -12.07 -1.59 -5.05
C ASP A 122 -12.20 -0.85 -3.70
N THR A 123 -11.63 -1.43 -2.65
CA THR A 123 -11.79 -0.96 -1.28
C THR A 123 -10.83 0.20 -1.02
N PRO A 124 -11.34 1.42 -0.78
CA PRO A 124 -10.52 2.58 -0.47
C PRO A 124 -10.05 2.54 0.99
N LEU A 125 -8.74 2.65 1.18
CA LEU A 125 -8.09 2.65 2.48
C LEU A 125 -7.17 3.87 2.62
N VAL A 126 -7.17 4.49 3.80
CA VAL A 126 -6.21 5.51 4.19
C VAL A 126 -5.38 5.01 5.36
N TYR A 127 -4.07 4.94 5.16
CA TYR A 127 -3.09 4.60 6.19
C TYR A 127 -2.48 5.88 6.73
N THR A 128 -2.44 6.02 8.04
CA THR A 128 -1.56 6.98 8.71
C THR A 128 -0.23 6.29 8.97
N VAL A 129 0.87 6.87 8.48
CA VAL A 129 2.19 6.27 8.58
C VAL A 129 3.22 7.23 9.18
N THR A 130 4.18 6.66 9.88
CA THR A 130 5.34 7.38 10.40
C THR A 130 6.61 6.79 9.78
N GLN A 131 7.57 7.65 9.47
CA GLN A 131 8.88 7.20 9.00
C GLN A 131 9.77 6.95 10.22
N ASN A 132 10.04 5.69 10.52
CA ASN A 132 11.15 5.31 11.37
C ASN A 132 12.43 5.27 10.53
N LYS A 133 13.60 5.41 11.16
CA LYS A 133 14.93 5.64 10.53
C LYS A 133 15.09 4.98 9.15
N ASP A 134 14.71 3.70 9.03
CA ASP A 134 14.90 2.92 7.80
C ASP A 134 13.61 2.37 7.16
N HIS A 135 12.43 2.52 7.80
CA HIS A 135 11.18 1.91 7.33
C HIS A 135 9.95 2.73 7.68
N LEU A 136 8.88 2.53 6.91
CA LEU A 136 7.56 3.04 7.23
C LEU A 136 6.91 2.18 8.31
N TYR A 137 6.19 2.83 9.20
CA TYR A 137 5.39 2.21 10.26
C TYR A 137 3.94 2.61 10.09
N ILE A 138 3.03 1.63 10.06
CA ILE A 138 1.58 1.85 9.93
C ILE A 138 0.99 2.07 11.33
N GLU A 139 0.54 3.28 11.61
CA GLU A 139 -0.06 3.63 12.90
C GLU A 139 -1.55 3.29 12.94
N LYS A 140 -2.27 3.67 11.89
CA LYS A 140 -3.73 3.61 11.80
C LYS A 140 -4.18 3.33 10.39
N ILE A 141 -5.35 2.73 10.29
CA ILE A 141 -5.99 2.38 9.02
C ILE A 141 -7.44 2.78 9.12
N GLN A 142 -7.93 3.43 8.07
CA GLN A 142 -9.33 3.76 7.90
C GLN A 142 -9.79 3.19 6.56
N GLU A 143 -10.71 2.23 6.62
CA GLU A 143 -11.45 1.74 5.46
C GLU A 143 -12.67 2.63 5.22
N TYR A 144 -13.04 2.77 3.96
CA TYR A 144 -14.24 3.46 3.51
C TYR A 144 -15.06 2.52 2.63
N GLU A 145 -16.38 2.68 2.58
CA GLU A 145 -17.22 1.80 1.77
C GLU A 145 -17.04 2.07 0.27
N ASN A 146 -16.69 3.31 -0.10
CA ASN A 146 -16.48 3.72 -1.48
C ASN A 146 -15.57 4.96 -1.56
N GLU A 147 -14.98 5.20 -2.73
CA GLU A 147 -14.03 6.30 -2.92
C GLU A 147 -14.66 7.65 -2.53
N ASN A 148 -15.96 7.88 -2.75
CA ASN A 148 -16.60 9.17 -2.51
C ASN A 148 -16.59 9.60 -1.04
N GLN A 149 -16.59 8.63 -0.11
CA GLN A 149 -16.49 8.89 1.32
C GLN A 149 -15.09 9.29 1.77
N VAL A 150 -14.04 8.99 0.98
CA VAL A 150 -12.67 9.38 1.32
C VAL A 150 -12.55 10.91 1.25
N PRO A 151 -12.13 11.58 2.35
CA PRO A 151 -11.91 13.02 2.36
C PRO A 151 -10.98 13.45 1.24
N LYS A 152 -11.33 14.52 0.52
CA LYS A 152 -10.57 15.02 -0.64
C LYS A 152 -9.10 15.31 -0.33
N ILE A 153 -8.79 15.62 0.93
CA ILE A 153 -7.41 15.89 1.38
C ILE A 153 -6.49 14.67 1.23
N TYR A 154 -7.04 13.46 1.18
CA TYR A 154 -6.31 12.20 0.99
C TYR A 154 -6.34 11.67 -0.45
N LYS A 155 -7.08 12.33 -1.36
CA LYS A 155 -7.18 11.92 -2.78
C LYS A 155 -6.25 12.74 -3.66
#